data_AF-Q6A746-F1
#
_entry.id   AF-Q6A746-F1
#
_cell.length_a   1.000
_cell.length_b   1.000
_cell.length_c   1.000
_cell.angle_alpha   90.00
_cell.angle_beta   90.00
_cell.angle_gamma   90.00
#
_symmetry.space_group_name_H-M   'P 1'
#
loop_
_entity.id
_entity.type
_entity.pdbx_description
1 polymer ?
#
loop_
_entity_poly.entity_id
_entity_poly.type
_entity_poly.pdbx_seq_one_letter_code
_entity_poly.pdbx_strand_id
1 'polypeptide(L)'
;MTFDDSRLDAPLDALAERVLRQLASTGARIRRDSADLGEVRRTVGEWGQPRGVLVVGPEARLVRSVLEPICPVPLVAWPFLRLPAWVGPLDLVVALDSDGRCAAQVAEARRRGSAIILASSGETEAWQAAGSHGTARIQMASEDAMSAAVAALSVLSDLGLGPVVDPGQVARVADMVAESASPHHDLAVNEAKDLACALADAEPLLWGGSVLAARASRRLAQWMRRATGRIALSADSAALRPVIDSAPRRDPFADPDLDGETRRPVLVVMDDAETEHAAARRDLEQLCAAHDVTVRSVTLPLGIDEQSSPMSRYVALLLQGSFAAVYVALGLDRLKEMT
;
A
#
# COMPACT_ATOMS: atom_id res chain seq x y z
N MET A 1 -11.08 -3.94 -25.89
CA MET A 1 -12.09 -3.68 -24.85
C MET A 1 -12.00 -2.20 -24.58
N THR A 2 -13.09 -1.50 -24.85
CA THR A 2 -13.21 -0.05 -24.69
C THR A 2 -13.78 0.24 -23.31
N PHE A 3 -13.28 1.28 -22.65
CA PHE A 3 -13.80 1.71 -21.36
C PHE A 3 -15.18 2.35 -21.50
N ASP A 4 -16.07 2.03 -20.56
CA ASP A 4 -17.43 2.55 -20.50
C ASP A 4 -17.65 3.19 -19.11
N ASP A 5 -17.64 4.52 -19.08
CA ASP A 5 -17.76 5.33 -17.86
C ASP A 5 -19.16 5.25 -17.24
N SER A 6 -20.20 4.99 -18.04
CA SER A 6 -21.58 4.84 -17.55
C SER A 6 -21.73 3.70 -16.53
N ARG A 7 -20.83 2.70 -16.59
CA ARG A 7 -20.78 1.60 -15.63
C ARG A 7 -20.38 2.02 -14.22
N LEU A 8 -19.73 3.17 -14.07
CA LEU A 8 -19.32 3.68 -12.75
C LEU A 8 -20.50 4.21 -11.95
N ASP A 9 -21.57 4.68 -12.62
CA ASP A 9 -22.80 5.18 -12.01
C ASP A 9 -23.98 4.21 -12.15
N ALA A 10 -23.77 3.08 -12.84
CA ALA A 10 -24.74 2.01 -12.93
C ALA A 10 -24.90 1.26 -11.58
N PRO A 11 -26.06 0.61 -11.35
CA PRO A 11 -26.22 -0.28 -10.20
C PRO A 11 -25.14 -1.37 -10.16
N LEU A 12 -24.49 -1.53 -9.00
CA LEU A 12 -23.42 -2.50 -8.81
C LEU A 12 -23.94 -3.93 -8.84
N ASP A 13 -23.19 -4.83 -9.48
CA ASP A 13 -23.39 -6.26 -9.31
C ASP A 13 -22.81 -6.76 -7.98
N ALA A 14 -23.10 -8.01 -7.62
CA ALA A 14 -22.66 -8.60 -6.35
C ALA A 14 -21.12 -8.71 -6.22
N LEU A 15 -20.38 -8.81 -7.34
CA LEU A 15 -18.93 -8.88 -7.31
C LEU A 15 -18.33 -7.50 -7.03
N ALA A 16 -18.79 -6.47 -7.74
CA ALA A 16 -18.43 -5.07 -7.55
C ALA A 16 -18.73 -4.62 -6.13
N GLU A 17 -19.92 -4.93 -5.63
CA GLU A 17 -20.31 -4.62 -4.26
C GLU A 17 -19.36 -5.29 -3.26
N ARG A 18 -19.02 -6.57 -3.45
CA ARG A 18 -18.10 -7.30 -2.55
C ARG A 18 -16.70 -6.69 -2.54
N VAL A 19 -16.13 -6.39 -3.71
CA VAL A 19 -14.76 -5.85 -3.84
C VAL A 19 -14.68 -4.44 -3.24
N LEU A 20 -15.62 -3.56 -3.58
CA LEU A 20 -15.67 -2.19 -3.05
C LEU A 20 -15.94 -2.20 -1.53
N ARG A 21 -16.83 -3.07 -1.05
CA ARG A 21 -17.06 -3.26 0.40
C ARG A 21 -15.82 -3.74 1.12
N GLN A 22 -15.01 -4.61 0.51
CA GLN A 22 -13.75 -5.05 1.08
C GLN A 22 -12.76 -3.89 1.23
N LEU A 23 -12.62 -3.03 0.22
CA LEU A 23 -11.80 -1.82 0.33
C LEU A 23 -12.35 -0.86 1.39
N ALA A 24 -13.66 -0.60 1.38
CA ALA A 24 -14.32 0.29 2.32
C ALA A 24 -14.22 -0.18 3.77
N SER A 25 -14.15 -1.49 4.00
CA SER A 25 -14.05 -2.07 5.36
C SER A 25 -12.63 -2.06 5.95
N THR A 26 -11.66 -1.42 5.30
CA THR A 26 -10.26 -1.41 5.74
C THR A 26 -10.10 -0.80 7.14
N GLY A 27 -10.74 0.34 7.42
CA GLY A 27 -10.66 0.96 8.75
C GLY A 27 -11.28 0.08 9.84
N ALA A 28 -12.40 -0.57 9.55
CA ALA A 28 -13.02 -1.54 10.45
C ALA A 28 -12.11 -2.75 10.77
N ARG A 29 -11.38 -3.28 9.77
CA ARG A 29 -10.40 -4.36 9.98
C ARG A 29 -9.25 -3.92 10.88
N ILE A 30 -8.66 -2.76 10.59
CA ILE A 30 -7.56 -2.19 11.40
C ILE A 30 -7.97 -2.06 12.87
N ARG A 31 -9.15 -1.51 13.15
CA ARG A 31 -9.65 -1.38 14.53
C ARG A 31 -9.83 -2.73 15.21
N ARG A 32 -10.43 -3.69 14.51
CA ARG A 32 -10.72 -5.01 15.08
C ARG A 32 -9.44 -5.75 15.42
N ASP A 33 -8.46 -5.76 14.52
CA ASP A 33 -7.21 -6.48 14.71
C ASP A 33 -6.24 -5.77 15.66
N SER A 34 -6.45 -4.47 15.91
CA SER A 34 -5.64 -3.69 16.86
C SER A 34 -6.35 -3.44 18.20
N ALA A 35 -7.53 -4.03 18.42
CA ALA A 35 -8.38 -3.73 19.59
C ALA A 35 -7.72 -4.13 20.92
N ASP A 36 -7.00 -5.24 20.95
CA ASP A 36 -6.37 -5.77 22.16
C ASP A 36 -4.88 -6.04 21.94
N LEU A 37 -4.09 -4.97 21.98
CA LEU A 37 -2.63 -5.04 21.96
C LEU A 37 -2.02 -4.97 23.36
N GLY A 38 -2.83 -4.88 24.42
CA GLY A 38 -2.35 -4.61 25.78
C GLY A 38 -1.49 -5.73 26.36
N GLU A 39 -1.87 -6.99 26.10
CA GLU A 39 -1.05 -8.15 26.48
C GLU A 39 0.27 -8.19 25.72
N VAL A 40 0.21 -8.01 24.39
CA VAL A 40 1.41 -7.96 23.53
C VAL A 40 2.38 -6.89 24.01
N ARG A 41 1.90 -5.69 24.30
CA ARG A 41 2.70 -4.56 24.79
C ARG A 41 3.39 -4.87 26.12
N ARG A 42 2.72 -5.57 27.03
CA ARG A 42 3.33 -6.03 28.29
C ARG A 42 4.44 -7.05 28.03
N THR A 43 4.18 -8.06 27.19
CA THR A 43 5.17 -9.08 26.85
C THR A 43 6.40 -8.48 26.19
N VAL A 44 6.23 -7.59 25.21
CA VAL A 44 7.37 -6.98 24.52
C VAL A 44 8.08 -5.93 25.37
N GLY A 45 7.39 -5.29 26.33
CA GLY A 45 7.99 -4.29 27.22
C GLY A 45 9.00 -4.89 28.22
N GLU A 46 8.94 -6.20 28.45
CA GLU A 46 9.97 -6.93 29.19
C GLU A 46 11.24 -7.17 28.34
N TRP A 47 11.15 -6.99 27.02
CA TRP A 47 12.28 -7.15 26.13
C TRP A 47 13.12 -5.87 26.11
N GLY A 48 14.44 -6.04 26.13
CA GLY A 48 15.37 -4.95 25.85
C GLY A 48 15.36 -4.56 24.38
N GLN A 49 16.12 -3.52 24.03
CA GLN A 49 16.32 -3.15 22.63
C GLN A 49 17.00 -4.31 21.86
N PRO A 50 16.41 -4.77 20.74
CA PRO A 50 17.00 -5.84 19.95
C PRO A 50 18.28 -5.36 19.25
N ARG A 51 19.20 -6.27 18.95
CA ARG A 51 20.40 -5.99 18.14
C ARG A 51 20.06 -5.70 16.68
N GLY A 52 19.00 -6.32 16.17
CA GLY A 52 18.51 -6.15 14.80
C GLY A 52 17.09 -6.69 14.66
N VAL A 53 16.39 -6.22 13.63
CA VAL A 53 14.98 -6.58 13.37
C VAL A 53 14.88 -7.23 11.99
N LEU A 54 14.29 -8.42 11.94
CA LEU A 54 13.95 -9.12 10.71
C LEU A 54 12.42 -9.14 10.57
N VAL A 55 11.89 -8.69 9.45
CA VAL A 55 10.45 -8.75 9.16
C VAL A 55 10.19 -9.76 8.04
N VAL A 56 9.25 -10.67 8.25
CA VAL A 56 8.83 -11.71 7.29
C VAL A 56 7.31 -11.66 7.07
N GLY A 57 6.87 -12.21 5.94
CA GLY A 57 5.46 -12.29 5.56
C GLY A 57 4.98 -11.16 4.65
N PRO A 58 3.69 -11.17 4.28
CA PRO A 58 3.05 -10.09 3.55
C PRO A 58 3.29 -8.74 4.23
N GLU A 59 3.48 -7.68 3.45
CA GLU A 59 3.77 -6.33 3.95
C GLU A 59 5.05 -6.17 4.81
N ALA A 60 5.95 -7.16 4.87
CA ALA A 60 7.27 -6.98 5.50
C ALA A 60 8.04 -5.77 4.95
N ARG A 61 7.93 -5.55 3.62
CA ARG A 61 8.52 -4.37 2.96
C ARG A 61 7.85 -3.06 3.38
N LEU A 62 6.58 -3.06 3.79
CA LEU A 62 5.90 -1.87 4.29
C LEU A 62 6.40 -1.52 5.67
N VAL A 63 6.47 -2.49 6.57
CA VAL A 63 7.07 -2.31 7.89
C VAL A 63 8.47 -1.73 7.74
N ARG A 64 9.30 -2.31 6.84
CA ARG A 64 10.60 -1.73 6.52
C ARG A 64 10.49 -0.28 6.03
N SER A 65 9.60 0.02 5.09
CA SER A 65 9.47 1.37 4.51
C SER A 65 9.10 2.43 5.56
N VAL A 66 8.28 2.07 6.55
CA VAL A 66 7.86 2.97 7.64
C VAL A 66 9.01 3.21 8.64
N LEU A 67 9.79 2.16 8.93
CA LEU A 67 10.84 2.22 9.95
C LEU A 67 12.20 2.69 9.40
N GLU A 68 12.48 2.48 8.11
CA GLU A 68 13.79 2.75 7.47
C GLU A 68 14.35 4.15 7.75
N PRO A 69 13.56 5.24 7.77
CA PRO A 69 14.11 6.58 8.04
C PRO A 69 14.64 6.78 9.46
N ILE A 70 14.18 6.00 10.46
CA ILE A 70 14.43 6.30 11.88
C ILE A 70 14.77 5.10 12.77
N CYS A 71 14.75 3.87 12.25
CA CYS A 71 14.99 2.68 13.07
C CYS A 71 16.40 2.72 13.67
N PRO A 72 16.56 2.60 15.00
CA PRO A 72 17.87 2.75 15.66
C PRO A 72 18.80 1.54 15.48
N VAL A 73 18.30 0.46 14.86
CA VAL A 73 18.99 -0.82 14.71
C VAL A 73 18.85 -1.34 13.28
N PRO A 74 19.74 -2.22 12.81
CA PRO A 74 19.62 -2.83 11.49
C PRO A 74 18.26 -3.51 11.29
N LEU A 75 17.57 -3.15 10.20
CA LEU A 75 16.24 -3.65 9.86
C LEU A 75 16.24 -4.27 8.46
N VAL A 76 15.70 -5.49 8.35
CA VAL A 76 15.65 -6.22 7.07
C VAL A 76 14.27 -6.83 6.85
N ALA A 77 13.63 -6.46 5.74
CA ALA A 77 12.47 -7.20 5.22
C ALA A 77 12.96 -8.41 4.40
N TRP A 78 12.57 -9.61 4.81
CA TRP A 78 13.17 -10.85 4.33
C TRP A 78 12.17 -11.73 3.57
N PRO A 79 12.38 -11.96 2.25
CA PRO A 79 11.41 -12.68 1.42
C PRO A 79 11.63 -14.19 1.39
N PHE A 80 12.71 -14.72 1.97
CA PHE A 80 13.08 -16.13 1.85
C PHE A 80 12.63 -16.92 3.08
N LEU A 81 12.40 -18.22 2.87
CA LEU A 81 11.97 -19.14 3.93
C LEU A 81 13.05 -19.43 4.97
N ARG A 82 14.33 -19.32 4.60
CA ARG A 82 15.46 -19.51 5.51
C ARG A 82 15.97 -18.18 6.04
N LEU A 83 16.11 -18.05 7.35
CA LEU A 83 16.57 -16.82 7.98
C LEU A 83 18.07 -16.56 7.70
N PRO A 84 18.48 -15.28 7.57
CA PRO A 84 19.90 -14.93 7.45
C PRO A 84 20.73 -15.51 8.60
N ALA A 85 21.99 -15.88 8.34
CA ALA A 85 22.86 -16.53 9.34
C ALA A 85 23.10 -15.70 10.61
N TRP A 86 22.98 -14.37 10.53
CA TRP A 86 23.19 -13.48 11.67
C TRP A 86 22.05 -13.55 12.70
N VAL A 87 20.84 -13.96 12.31
CA VAL A 87 19.65 -13.98 13.17
C VAL A 87 19.84 -14.98 14.31
N GLY A 88 19.68 -14.52 15.55
CA GLY A 88 19.86 -15.30 16.78
C GLY A 88 19.19 -14.68 18.01
N PRO A 89 19.65 -15.01 19.23
CA PRO A 89 18.92 -14.71 20.48
C PRO A 89 18.77 -13.24 20.86
N LEU A 90 19.56 -12.35 20.25
CA LEU A 90 19.50 -10.91 20.50
C LEU A 90 18.69 -10.16 19.44
N ASP A 91 18.16 -10.85 18.44
CA ASP A 91 17.41 -10.24 17.34
C ASP A 91 15.91 -10.46 17.51
N LEU A 92 15.14 -9.55 16.94
CA LEU A 92 13.68 -9.60 16.88
C LEU A 92 13.23 -10.06 15.50
N VAL A 93 12.39 -11.09 15.44
CA VAL A 93 11.70 -11.52 14.22
C VAL A 93 10.23 -11.10 14.30
N VAL A 94 9.81 -10.23 13.38
CA VAL A 94 8.40 -9.83 13.21
C VAL A 94 7.82 -10.63 12.06
N ALA A 95 6.88 -11.51 12.35
CA ALA A 95 6.20 -12.33 11.37
C ALA A 95 4.76 -11.84 11.18
N LEU A 96 4.45 -11.42 9.95
CA LEU A 96 3.10 -11.05 9.54
C LEU A 96 2.50 -12.26 8.80
N ASP A 97 1.81 -13.15 9.50
CA ASP A 97 1.32 -14.42 8.97
C ASP A 97 -0.13 -14.32 8.47
N SER A 98 -0.42 -13.31 7.66
CA SER A 98 -1.78 -13.09 7.14
C SER A 98 -2.16 -14.09 6.04
N ASP A 99 -1.19 -14.77 5.41
CA ASP A 99 -1.41 -15.76 4.35
C ASP A 99 -1.05 -17.21 4.78
N GLY A 100 -0.70 -17.42 6.05
CA GLY A 100 -0.33 -18.72 6.62
C GLY A 100 1.03 -19.25 6.17
N ARG A 101 1.90 -18.44 5.56
CA ARG A 101 3.17 -18.90 4.94
C ARG A 101 4.42 -18.61 5.77
N CYS A 102 4.30 -18.13 7.00
CA CYS A 102 5.46 -17.77 7.83
C CYS A 102 6.01 -18.91 8.71
N ALA A 103 5.40 -20.11 8.67
CA ALA A 103 5.72 -21.18 9.61
C ALA A 103 7.20 -21.61 9.62
N ALA A 104 7.84 -21.69 8.44
CA ALA A 104 9.25 -22.08 8.33
C ALA A 104 10.19 -21.06 9.00
N GLN A 105 9.97 -19.77 8.71
CA GLN A 105 10.73 -18.65 9.28
C GLN A 105 10.55 -18.58 10.79
N VAL A 106 9.31 -18.71 11.27
CA VAL A 106 8.99 -18.67 12.71
C VAL A 106 9.59 -19.85 13.46
N ALA A 107 9.48 -21.07 12.91
CA ALA A 107 10.12 -22.25 13.47
C ALA A 107 11.64 -22.09 13.56
N GLU A 108 12.25 -21.48 12.55
CA GLU A 108 13.68 -21.20 12.54
C GLU A 108 14.08 -20.12 13.55
N ALA A 109 13.32 -19.03 13.67
CA ALA A 109 13.54 -17.97 14.66
C ALA A 109 13.52 -18.56 16.08
N ARG A 110 12.51 -19.37 16.39
CA ARG A 110 12.38 -20.06 17.68
C ARG A 110 13.56 -20.98 17.94
N ARG A 111 13.96 -21.81 16.96
CA ARG A 111 15.13 -22.71 17.09
C ARG A 111 16.42 -21.95 17.39
N ARG A 112 16.55 -20.72 16.88
CA ARG A 112 17.72 -19.85 17.10
C ARG A 112 17.59 -18.95 18.34
N GLY A 113 16.48 -19.05 19.07
CA GLY A 113 16.23 -18.32 20.32
C GLY A 113 15.89 -16.84 20.12
N SER A 114 15.57 -16.39 18.91
CA SER A 114 15.16 -15.00 18.65
C SER A 114 13.84 -14.68 19.34
N ALA A 115 13.67 -13.42 19.75
CA ALA A 115 12.35 -12.92 20.15
C ALA A 115 11.43 -12.86 18.91
N ILE A 116 10.13 -13.14 19.09
CA ILE A 116 9.18 -13.24 17.97
C ILE A 116 7.95 -12.38 18.26
N ILE A 117 7.63 -11.42 17.39
CA ILE A 117 6.29 -10.83 17.30
C ILE A 117 5.58 -11.52 16.15
N LEU A 118 4.47 -12.20 16.42
CA LEU A 118 3.71 -12.91 15.40
C LEU A 118 2.29 -12.34 15.31
N ALA A 119 1.95 -11.73 14.18
CA ALA A 119 0.59 -11.38 13.82
C ALA A 119 -0.01 -12.54 13.02
N SER A 120 -1.01 -13.24 13.57
CA SER A 120 -1.65 -14.37 12.91
C SER A 120 -3.13 -14.52 13.28
N SER A 121 -3.92 -15.06 12.36
CA SER A 121 -5.34 -15.36 12.56
C SER A 121 -5.52 -16.80 13.05
N GLY A 122 -6.20 -17.01 14.18
CA GLY A 122 -6.48 -18.36 14.69
C GLY A 122 -5.22 -19.23 14.89
N GLU A 123 -5.38 -20.54 15.01
CA GLU A 123 -4.27 -21.45 15.35
C GLU A 123 -3.46 -21.88 14.10
N THR A 124 -2.77 -20.93 13.45
CA THR A 124 -1.96 -21.20 12.24
C THR A 124 -0.74 -22.09 12.52
N GLU A 125 -0.19 -22.71 11.46
CA GLU A 125 1.08 -23.45 11.55
C GLU A 125 2.21 -22.58 12.09
N ALA A 126 2.25 -21.28 11.75
CA ALA A 126 3.25 -20.36 12.28
C ALA A 126 3.10 -20.17 13.79
N TRP A 127 1.86 -20.08 14.29
CA TRP A 127 1.61 -20.00 15.73
C TRP A 127 2.05 -21.27 16.46
N GLN A 128 1.71 -22.43 15.92
CA GLN A 128 2.17 -23.72 16.48
C GLN A 128 3.71 -23.82 16.49
N ALA A 129 4.35 -23.31 15.43
CA ALA A 129 5.81 -23.28 15.31
C ALA A 129 6.47 -22.34 16.33
N ALA A 130 5.86 -21.19 16.63
CA ALA A 130 6.42 -20.13 17.49
C ALA A 130 6.62 -20.58 18.93
N GLY A 131 5.73 -21.43 19.45
CA GLY A 131 5.70 -21.76 20.87
C GLY A 131 5.42 -20.54 21.77
N SER A 132 5.32 -20.76 23.08
CA SER A 132 4.90 -19.73 24.04
C SER A 132 6.04 -18.86 24.58
N HIS A 133 7.27 -19.35 24.61
CA HIS A 133 8.39 -18.65 25.24
C HIS A 133 9.12 -17.73 24.24
N GLY A 134 9.30 -16.46 24.60
CA GLY A 134 9.95 -15.46 23.72
C GLY A 134 9.08 -15.00 22.54
N THR A 135 7.78 -15.35 22.54
CA THR A 135 6.83 -14.98 21.49
C THR A 135 5.75 -14.07 22.06
N ALA A 136 5.50 -12.95 21.39
CA ALA A 136 4.35 -12.08 21.62
C ALA A 136 3.40 -12.18 20.42
N ARG A 137 2.15 -12.59 20.66
CA ARG A 137 1.17 -12.83 19.61
C ARG A 137 0.21 -11.66 19.46
N ILE A 138 0.18 -11.06 18.27
CA ILE A 138 -0.90 -10.16 17.87
C ILE A 138 -2.03 -11.04 17.31
N GLN A 139 -3.10 -11.19 18.08
CA GLN A 139 -4.27 -11.97 17.68
C GLN A 139 -5.05 -11.23 16.59
N MET A 140 -4.94 -11.71 15.35
CA MET A 140 -5.67 -11.13 14.22
C MET A 140 -7.07 -11.74 14.12
N ALA A 141 -8.08 -10.91 13.91
CA ALA A 141 -9.44 -11.33 13.58
C ALA A 141 -9.66 -11.43 12.06
N SER A 142 -8.80 -10.81 11.26
CA SER A 142 -8.81 -10.90 9.79
C SER A 142 -7.47 -11.40 9.22
N GLU A 143 -7.51 -11.89 7.98
CA GLU A 143 -6.33 -12.26 7.19
C GLU A 143 -5.79 -11.08 6.37
N ASP A 144 -6.02 -9.84 6.83
CA ASP A 144 -5.61 -8.63 6.12
C ASP A 144 -4.17 -8.25 6.47
N ALA A 145 -3.29 -8.35 5.46
CA ALA A 145 -1.87 -8.04 5.60
C ALA A 145 -1.60 -6.58 6.01
N MET A 146 -2.45 -5.64 5.58
CA MET A 146 -2.27 -4.23 5.93
C MET A 146 -2.59 -4.02 7.42
N SER A 147 -3.70 -4.57 7.87
CA SER A 147 -4.10 -4.59 9.28
C SER A 147 -3.02 -5.18 10.18
N ALA A 148 -2.43 -6.32 9.78
CA ALA A 148 -1.32 -6.95 10.51
C ALA A 148 -0.09 -6.02 10.63
N ALA A 149 0.27 -5.34 9.53
CA ALA A 149 1.38 -4.41 9.54
C ALA A 149 1.10 -3.17 10.40
N VAL A 150 -0.12 -2.62 10.41
CA VAL A 150 -0.49 -1.50 11.31
C VAL A 150 -0.36 -1.91 12.78
N ALA A 151 -0.91 -3.06 13.15
CA ALA A 151 -0.84 -3.56 14.52
C ALA A 151 0.62 -3.81 14.95
N ALA A 152 1.41 -4.45 14.10
CA ALA A 152 2.84 -4.69 14.36
C ALA A 152 3.63 -3.38 14.48
N LEU A 153 3.43 -2.41 13.58
CA LEU A 153 4.08 -1.10 13.64
C LEU A 153 3.73 -0.33 14.92
N SER A 154 2.48 -0.44 15.37
CA SER A 154 2.05 0.16 16.64
C SER A 154 2.83 -0.40 17.82
N VAL A 155 2.99 -1.73 17.89
CA VAL A 155 3.81 -2.40 18.92
C VAL A 155 5.30 -2.05 18.78
N LEU A 156 5.83 -2.00 17.56
CA LEU A 156 7.23 -1.64 17.32
C LEU A 156 7.53 -0.18 17.71
N SER A 157 6.55 0.72 17.57
CA SER A 157 6.69 2.11 18.01
C SER A 157 6.89 2.22 19.53
N ASP A 158 6.22 1.37 20.32
CA ASP A 158 6.39 1.33 21.78
C ASP A 158 7.79 0.85 22.19
N LEU A 159 8.42 0.01 21.37
CA LEU A 159 9.80 -0.45 21.55
C LEU A 159 10.83 0.62 21.13
N GLY A 160 10.38 1.81 20.71
CA GLY A 160 11.25 2.87 20.22
C GLY A 160 11.92 2.54 18.88
N LEU A 161 11.36 1.60 18.11
CA LEU A 161 11.95 1.13 16.85
C LEU A 161 11.48 1.94 15.62
N GLY A 162 10.53 2.86 15.79
CA GLY A 162 9.83 3.53 14.70
C GLY A 162 9.01 4.75 15.11
N PRO A 163 8.34 5.39 14.13
CA PRO A 163 7.48 6.54 14.41
C PRO A 163 6.23 6.06 15.15
N VAL A 164 5.56 6.98 15.84
CA VAL A 164 4.28 6.68 16.49
C VAL A 164 3.26 6.27 15.43
N VAL A 165 2.70 5.07 15.60
CA VAL A 165 1.59 4.56 14.76
C VAL A 165 0.40 4.26 15.65
N ASP A 166 -0.64 5.10 15.51
CA ASP A 166 -1.95 4.93 16.15
C ASP A 166 -2.92 4.24 15.17
N PRO A 167 -3.27 2.96 15.40
CA PRO A 167 -4.19 2.23 14.52
C PRO A 167 -5.56 2.89 14.40
N GLY A 168 -6.03 3.58 15.45
CA GLY A 168 -7.29 4.30 15.43
C GLY A 168 -7.26 5.49 14.46
N GLN A 169 -6.15 6.23 14.42
CA GLN A 169 -5.94 7.29 13.43
C GLN A 169 -5.89 6.75 12.01
N VAL A 170 -5.09 5.69 11.78
CA VAL A 170 -4.97 5.07 10.45
C VAL A 170 -6.33 4.53 9.97
N ALA A 171 -7.11 3.92 10.86
CA ALA A 171 -8.45 3.44 10.56
C ALA A 171 -9.44 4.57 10.22
N ARG A 172 -9.37 5.71 10.92
CA ARG A 172 -10.19 6.89 10.60
C ARG A 172 -9.88 7.42 9.20
N VAL A 173 -8.62 7.46 8.81
CA VAL A 173 -8.22 7.89 7.46
C VAL A 173 -8.72 6.91 6.41
N ALA A 174 -8.64 5.61 6.67
CA ALA A 174 -9.19 4.61 5.77
C ALA A 174 -10.70 4.77 5.54
N ASP A 175 -11.47 5.03 6.61
CA ASP A 175 -12.90 5.27 6.50
C ASP A 175 -13.23 6.56 5.74
N MET A 176 -12.46 7.63 5.96
CA MET A 176 -12.64 8.90 5.25
C MET A 176 -12.43 8.76 3.74
N VAL A 177 -11.41 8.01 3.31
CA VAL A 177 -11.21 7.71 1.88
C VAL A 177 -12.30 6.79 1.33
N ALA A 178 -12.77 5.83 2.12
CA ALA A 178 -13.87 4.96 1.70
C ALA A 178 -15.18 5.72 1.50
N GLU A 179 -15.45 6.71 2.36
CA GLU A 179 -16.61 7.60 2.23
C GLU A 179 -16.49 8.49 0.99
N SER A 180 -15.34 9.16 0.78
CA SER A 180 -15.15 10.01 -0.40
C SER A 180 -15.22 9.22 -1.71
N ALA A 181 -14.60 8.03 -1.74
CA ALA A 181 -14.59 7.13 -2.88
C ALA A 181 -15.82 6.21 -2.96
N SER A 182 -16.92 6.52 -2.26
CA SER A 182 -18.14 5.70 -2.29
C SER A 182 -18.69 5.54 -3.72
N PRO A 183 -19.11 4.33 -4.14
CA PRO A 183 -19.70 4.12 -5.45
C PRO A 183 -21.04 4.84 -5.63
N HIS A 184 -21.68 5.24 -4.53
CA HIS A 184 -22.94 5.99 -4.54
C HIS A 184 -22.75 7.50 -4.76
N HIS A 185 -21.52 7.99 -4.77
CA HIS A 185 -21.22 9.35 -5.20
C HIS A 185 -21.12 9.41 -6.71
N ASP A 186 -21.75 10.43 -7.30
CA ASP A 186 -21.65 10.70 -8.74
C ASP A 186 -20.18 10.90 -9.16
N LEU A 187 -19.87 10.54 -10.40
CA LEU A 187 -18.54 10.68 -10.99
C LEU A 187 -17.95 12.10 -10.80
N ALA A 188 -18.77 13.13 -10.92
CA ALA A 188 -18.34 14.54 -10.84
C ALA A 188 -17.72 14.95 -9.49
N VAL A 189 -18.01 14.22 -8.40
CA VAL A 189 -17.50 14.52 -7.05
C VAL A 189 -16.64 13.40 -6.47
N ASN A 190 -16.55 12.26 -7.14
CA ASN A 190 -15.75 11.12 -6.70
C ASN A 190 -14.39 11.13 -7.42
N GLU A 191 -13.35 11.60 -6.72
CA GLU A 191 -11.99 11.68 -7.24
C GLU A 191 -11.44 10.32 -7.72
N ALA A 192 -11.86 9.21 -7.11
CA ALA A 192 -11.43 7.89 -7.55
C ALA A 192 -12.07 7.49 -8.89
N LYS A 193 -13.32 7.89 -9.15
CA LYS A 193 -13.96 7.72 -10.46
C LYS A 193 -13.34 8.64 -11.52
N ASP A 194 -13.08 9.92 -11.19
CA ASP A 194 -12.37 10.85 -12.10
C ASP A 194 -10.99 10.30 -12.49
N LEU A 195 -10.21 9.84 -11.50
CA LEU A 195 -8.91 9.23 -11.74
C LEU A 195 -9.04 7.95 -12.58
N ALA A 196 -10.08 7.15 -12.37
CA ALA A 196 -10.32 5.96 -13.19
C ALA A 196 -10.55 6.32 -14.67
N CYS A 197 -11.39 7.31 -14.95
CA CYS A 197 -11.62 7.78 -16.31
C CYS A 197 -10.33 8.31 -16.95
N ALA A 198 -9.52 9.05 -16.19
CA ALA A 198 -8.25 9.57 -16.67
C ALA A 198 -7.22 8.46 -16.98
N LEU A 199 -7.32 7.30 -16.31
CA LEU A 199 -6.36 6.20 -16.43
C LEU A 199 -6.84 5.02 -17.29
N ALA A 200 -8.12 5.00 -17.69
CA ALA A 200 -8.73 3.91 -18.43
C ALA A 200 -7.96 3.56 -19.71
N ASP A 201 -7.59 4.58 -20.49
CA ASP A 201 -6.87 4.45 -21.76
C ASP A 201 -5.47 5.08 -21.75
N ALA A 202 -4.90 5.19 -20.54
CA ALA A 202 -3.55 5.69 -20.32
C ALA A 202 -2.53 4.55 -20.11
N GLU A 203 -1.27 4.89 -20.30
CA GLU A 203 -0.11 4.13 -19.81
C GLU A 203 0.43 4.84 -18.56
N PRO A 204 0.01 4.45 -17.35
CA PRO A 204 0.34 5.22 -16.15
C PRO A 204 1.83 5.11 -15.81
N LEU A 205 2.46 6.27 -15.67
CA LEU A 205 3.80 6.48 -15.12
C LEU A 205 3.62 6.98 -13.69
N LEU A 206 3.84 6.13 -12.70
CA LEU A 206 3.56 6.44 -11.30
C LEU A 206 4.83 6.85 -10.56
N TRP A 207 4.74 7.99 -9.89
CA TRP A 207 5.83 8.58 -9.12
C TRP A 207 5.39 8.91 -7.71
N GLY A 208 6.28 8.76 -6.74
CA GLY A 208 6.10 9.27 -5.39
C GLY A 208 7.46 9.69 -4.86
N GLY A 209 7.51 10.87 -4.23
CA GLY A 209 8.76 11.47 -3.76
C GLY A 209 9.33 10.76 -2.54
N SER A 210 8.53 10.60 -1.49
CA SER A 210 8.93 9.92 -0.27
C SER A 210 9.02 8.40 -0.43
N VAL A 211 9.63 7.72 0.56
CA VAL A 211 9.70 6.25 0.61
C VAL A 211 8.29 5.62 0.57
N LEU A 212 7.33 6.19 1.30
CA LEU A 212 5.97 5.66 1.38
C LEU A 212 5.12 6.06 0.16
N ALA A 213 5.28 7.26 -0.38
CA ALA A 213 4.65 7.65 -1.65
C ALA A 213 5.15 6.79 -2.81
N ALA A 214 6.46 6.55 -2.90
CA ALA A 214 7.07 5.64 -3.87
C ALA A 214 6.52 4.21 -3.69
N ARG A 215 6.34 3.74 -2.45
CA ARG A 215 5.68 2.45 -2.19
C ARG A 215 4.22 2.43 -2.67
N ALA A 216 3.44 3.46 -2.35
CA ALA A 216 2.05 3.58 -2.80
C ALA A 216 1.97 3.57 -4.34
N SER A 217 2.90 4.27 -5.01
CA SER A 217 3.01 4.29 -6.48
C SER A 217 3.25 2.89 -7.06
N ARG A 218 4.14 2.09 -6.43
CA ARG A 218 4.41 0.71 -6.84
C ARG A 218 3.20 -0.20 -6.64
N ARG A 219 2.43 0.02 -5.57
CA ARG A 219 1.20 -0.74 -5.30
C ARG A 219 0.13 -0.36 -6.30
N LEU A 220 -0.10 0.92 -6.55
CA LEU A 220 -1.05 1.37 -7.57
C LEU A 220 -0.66 0.85 -8.96
N ALA A 221 0.62 0.83 -9.32
CA ALA A 221 1.08 0.19 -10.56
C ALA A 221 0.65 -1.28 -10.65
N GLN A 222 0.79 -2.04 -9.55
CA GLN A 222 0.35 -3.45 -9.51
C GLN A 222 -1.17 -3.58 -9.69
N TRP A 223 -1.94 -2.72 -9.02
CA TRP A 223 -3.39 -2.67 -9.15
C TRP A 223 -3.82 -2.33 -10.58
N MET A 224 -3.19 -1.34 -11.21
CA MET A 224 -3.46 -0.95 -12.59
C MET A 224 -3.14 -2.07 -13.59
N ARG A 225 -2.03 -2.80 -13.41
CA ARG A 225 -1.74 -3.97 -14.26
C ARG A 225 -2.78 -5.08 -14.12
N ARG A 226 -3.35 -5.28 -12.93
CA ARG A 226 -4.44 -6.25 -12.72
C ARG A 226 -5.75 -5.76 -13.32
N ALA A 227 -6.08 -4.48 -13.11
CA ALA A 227 -7.32 -3.87 -13.59
C ALA A 227 -7.38 -3.79 -15.13
N THR A 228 -6.24 -3.49 -15.75
CA THR A 228 -6.18 -3.20 -17.19
C THR A 228 -5.48 -4.26 -18.02
N GLY A 229 -4.73 -5.20 -17.41
CA GLY A 229 -3.84 -6.13 -18.13
C GLY A 229 -2.75 -5.44 -18.96
N ARG A 230 -2.53 -4.13 -18.79
CA ARG A 230 -1.60 -3.31 -19.56
C ARG A 230 -0.37 -2.97 -18.73
N ILE A 231 0.61 -2.31 -19.34
CA ILE A 231 1.81 -1.82 -18.65
C ILE A 231 1.42 -0.65 -17.73
N ALA A 232 1.98 -0.68 -16.52
CA ALA A 232 1.98 0.45 -15.59
C ALA A 232 3.36 0.50 -14.94
N LEU A 233 4.08 1.61 -15.12
CA LEU A 233 5.44 1.78 -14.66
C LEU A 233 5.44 2.60 -13.37
N SER A 234 6.14 2.13 -12.34
CA SER A 234 6.45 2.93 -11.15
C SER A 234 7.95 2.98 -10.98
N ALA A 235 8.50 4.19 -10.95
CA ALA A 235 9.94 4.42 -10.86
C ALA A 235 10.24 5.80 -10.25
N ASP A 236 11.51 6.03 -9.92
CA ASP A 236 11.98 7.36 -9.49
C ASP A 236 12.00 8.35 -10.67
N SER A 237 12.26 9.63 -10.36
CA SER A 237 12.22 10.70 -11.35
C SER A 237 13.24 10.52 -12.48
N ALA A 238 14.45 10.04 -12.16
CA ALA A 238 15.52 9.84 -13.13
C ALA A 238 15.17 8.73 -14.13
N ALA A 239 14.53 7.65 -13.66
CA ALA A 239 14.10 6.54 -14.49
C ALA A 239 12.84 6.84 -15.32
N LEU A 240 11.96 7.72 -14.84
CA LEU A 240 10.78 8.15 -15.61
C LEU A 240 11.13 9.14 -16.73
N ARG A 241 12.15 9.98 -16.53
CA ARG A 241 12.58 10.99 -17.50
C ARG A 241 12.76 10.47 -18.93
N PRO A 242 13.55 9.42 -19.22
CA PRO A 242 13.71 8.94 -20.59
C PRO A 242 12.41 8.40 -21.20
N VAL A 243 11.47 7.90 -20.39
CA VAL A 243 10.16 7.44 -20.86
C VAL A 243 9.32 8.65 -21.29
N ILE A 244 9.30 9.71 -20.49
CA ILE A 244 8.59 10.97 -20.80
C ILE A 244 9.23 11.65 -22.01
N ASP A 245 10.57 11.72 -22.08
CA ASP A 245 11.31 12.31 -23.22
C ASP A 245 10.96 11.61 -24.54
N SER A 246 10.74 10.29 -24.49
CA SER A 246 10.38 9.47 -25.64
C SER A 246 8.88 9.46 -25.98
N ALA A 247 8.05 10.15 -25.20
CA ALA A 247 6.60 10.16 -25.40
C ALA A 247 6.26 10.76 -26.78
N PRO A 248 5.40 10.08 -27.57
CA PRO A 248 4.97 10.63 -28.85
C PRO A 248 4.18 11.91 -28.62
N ARG A 249 4.51 12.96 -29.38
CA ARG A 249 3.78 14.23 -29.33
C ARG A 249 2.31 13.99 -29.69
N ARG A 250 1.42 14.73 -29.03
CA ARG A 250 0.00 14.74 -29.37
C ARG A 250 -0.24 15.38 -30.72
N ASP A 251 -0.77 14.57 -31.63
CA ASP A 251 -1.50 15.08 -32.79
C ASP A 251 -2.94 15.39 -32.35
N PRO A 252 -3.37 16.67 -32.35
CA PRO A 252 -4.74 17.04 -32.01
C PRO A 252 -5.77 16.64 -33.07
N PHE A 253 -5.32 16.19 -34.26
CA PHE A 253 -6.18 15.77 -35.36
C PHE A 253 -6.25 14.25 -35.53
N ALA A 254 -5.51 13.48 -34.73
CA ALA A 254 -5.57 12.03 -34.76
C ALA A 254 -6.98 11.56 -34.39
N ASP A 255 -7.57 10.73 -35.25
CA ASP A 255 -8.88 10.12 -35.06
C ASP A 255 -8.70 8.70 -34.52
N PRO A 256 -9.11 8.40 -33.28
CA PRO A 256 -8.97 7.08 -32.69
C PRO A 256 -9.60 5.94 -33.52
N ASP A 257 -10.64 6.23 -34.30
CA ASP A 257 -11.34 5.21 -35.11
C ASP A 257 -10.58 4.90 -36.42
N LEU A 258 -9.81 5.85 -36.95
CA LEU A 258 -9.06 5.72 -38.21
C LEU A 258 -7.58 5.39 -37.99
N ASP A 259 -6.95 6.04 -37.01
CA ASP A 259 -5.52 5.96 -36.71
C ASP A 259 -5.20 4.89 -35.64
N GLY A 260 -6.23 4.34 -35.00
CA GLY A 260 -6.14 3.37 -33.91
C GLY A 260 -5.91 4.00 -32.54
N GLU A 261 -6.19 3.21 -31.48
CA GLU A 261 -5.97 3.64 -30.09
C GLU A 261 -4.48 3.94 -29.83
N THR A 262 -4.12 5.22 -29.84
CA THR A 262 -2.81 5.68 -29.36
C THR A 262 -2.91 5.94 -27.86
N ARG A 263 -2.57 4.93 -27.06
CA ARG A 263 -2.50 5.09 -25.60
C ARG A 263 -1.30 5.95 -25.23
N ARG A 264 -1.52 6.86 -24.29
CA ARG A 264 -0.55 7.90 -23.95
C ARG A 264 -0.03 7.72 -22.54
N PRO A 265 1.25 8.04 -22.30
CA PRO A 265 1.74 8.12 -20.94
C PRO A 265 0.95 9.18 -20.18
N VAL A 266 0.63 8.88 -18.92
CA VAL A 266 0.07 9.84 -17.96
C VAL A 266 0.91 9.74 -16.70
N LEU A 267 1.49 10.85 -16.26
CA LEU A 267 2.19 10.91 -14.99
C LEU A 267 1.15 10.94 -13.86
N VAL A 268 1.25 10.00 -12.92
CA VAL A 268 0.45 9.97 -11.69
C VAL A 268 1.37 10.23 -10.51
N VAL A 269 1.19 11.36 -9.85
CA VAL A 269 1.93 11.78 -8.67
C VAL A 269 1.20 11.30 -7.42
N MET A 270 1.85 10.47 -6.60
CA MET A 270 1.39 10.13 -5.26
C MET A 270 1.83 11.25 -4.31
N ASP A 271 0.93 12.19 -4.02
CA ASP A 271 1.23 13.41 -3.27
C ASP A 271 0.91 13.23 -1.78
N ASP A 272 1.93 12.91 -0.98
CA ASP A 272 1.83 12.78 0.47
C ASP A 272 2.12 14.10 1.21
N ALA A 273 2.05 15.24 0.53
CA ALA A 273 2.36 16.58 1.05
C ALA A 273 3.80 16.76 1.55
N GLU A 274 4.72 15.81 1.29
CA GLU A 274 6.12 15.96 1.68
C GLU A 274 6.89 16.89 0.72
N THR A 275 7.54 17.91 1.29
CA THR A 275 8.16 18.99 0.50
C THR A 275 9.62 18.75 0.13
N GLU A 276 10.29 17.78 0.76
CA GLU A 276 11.70 17.43 0.49
C GLU A 276 11.94 17.14 -1.00
N HIS A 277 10.96 16.52 -1.66
CA HIS A 277 11.05 16.08 -3.06
C HIS A 277 10.35 17.05 -4.04
N ALA A 278 9.99 18.26 -3.61
CA ALA A 278 9.23 19.21 -4.42
C ALA A 278 9.99 19.69 -5.67
N ALA A 279 11.34 19.76 -5.63
CA ALA A 279 12.14 20.10 -6.80
C ALA A 279 12.05 19.00 -7.88
N ALA A 280 12.23 17.74 -7.50
CA ALA A 280 12.11 16.60 -8.41
C ALA A 280 10.71 16.50 -9.03
N ARG A 281 9.67 16.80 -8.25
CA ARG A 281 8.29 16.90 -8.75
C ARG A 281 8.15 17.98 -9.82
N ARG A 282 8.59 19.22 -9.53
CA ARG A 282 8.52 20.34 -10.48
C ARG A 282 9.26 20.02 -11.78
N ASP A 283 10.43 19.41 -11.69
CA ASP A 283 11.21 19.04 -12.87
C ASP A 283 10.48 18.00 -13.73
N LEU A 284 9.82 17.01 -13.11
CA LEU A 284 8.98 16.04 -13.81
C LEU A 284 7.74 16.69 -14.44
N GLU A 285 7.06 17.58 -13.73
CA GLU A 285 5.88 18.29 -14.25
C GLU A 285 6.24 19.21 -15.43
N GLN A 286 7.37 19.91 -15.36
CA GLN A 286 7.90 20.71 -16.47
C GLN A 286 8.26 19.85 -17.68
N LEU A 287 8.86 18.68 -17.43
CA LEU A 287 9.16 17.72 -18.49
C LEU A 287 7.88 17.21 -19.16
N CYS A 288 6.87 16.85 -18.35
CA CYS A 288 5.59 16.41 -18.86
C CYS A 288 4.92 17.50 -19.70
N ALA A 289 4.95 18.75 -19.25
CA ALA A 289 4.44 19.90 -20.01
C ALA A 289 5.17 20.09 -21.35
N ALA A 290 6.50 19.90 -21.39
CA ALA A 290 7.30 20.02 -22.61
C ALA A 290 7.00 18.91 -23.65
N HIS A 291 6.51 17.74 -23.18
CA HIS A 291 6.22 16.57 -24.01
C HIS A 291 4.71 16.29 -24.17
N ASP A 292 3.84 17.20 -23.72
CA ASP A 292 2.37 17.05 -23.71
C ASP A 292 1.89 15.76 -23.03
N VAL A 293 2.56 15.39 -21.93
CA VAL A 293 2.17 14.30 -21.04
C VAL A 293 1.27 14.85 -19.95
N THR A 294 0.05 14.32 -19.83
CA THR A 294 -0.89 14.72 -18.78
C THR A 294 -0.34 14.34 -17.40
N VAL A 295 -0.47 15.26 -16.44
CA VAL A 295 -0.18 15.00 -15.03
C VAL A 295 -1.48 14.89 -14.24
N ARG A 296 -1.60 13.83 -13.44
CA ARG A 296 -2.65 13.62 -12.45
C ARG A 296 -1.99 13.41 -11.08
N SER A 297 -2.74 13.71 -10.02
CA SER A 297 -2.26 13.52 -8.66
C SER A 297 -3.27 12.71 -7.86
N VAL A 298 -2.76 11.82 -7.01
CA VAL A 298 -3.50 11.25 -5.89
C VAL A 298 -3.10 12.07 -4.67
N THR A 299 -4.03 12.85 -4.13
CA THR A 299 -3.77 13.78 -3.02
C THR A 299 -4.32 13.26 -1.71
N LEU A 300 -3.89 13.87 -0.62
CA LEU A 300 -4.45 13.56 0.70
C LEU A 300 -5.88 14.14 0.83
N PRO A 301 -6.81 13.42 1.47
CA PRO A 301 -8.13 13.94 1.79
C PRO A 301 -8.02 15.12 2.77
N LEU A 302 -9.06 15.98 2.77
CA LEU A 302 -9.13 17.13 3.66
C LEU A 302 -8.93 16.72 5.13
N GLY A 303 -8.10 17.45 5.85
CA GLY A 303 -7.78 17.17 7.26
C GLY A 303 -6.60 16.22 7.45
N ILE A 304 -5.98 15.73 6.38
CA ILE A 304 -4.69 15.01 6.40
C ILE A 304 -3.65 15.86 5.68
N ASP A 305 -2.52 16.05 6.34
CA ASP A 305 -1.44 16.94 5.92
C ASP A 305 -0.07 16.35 6.29
N GLU A 306 1.00 17.12 6.07
CA GLU A 306 2.38 16.71 6.36
C GLU A 306 2.65 16.35 7.84
N GLN A 307 1.83 16.85 8.78
CA GLN A 307 1.97 16.60 10.22
C GLN A 307 1.27 15.29 10.64
N SER A 308 0.40 14.77 9.77
CA SER A 308 -0.25 13.49 9.98
C SER A 308 0.76 12.34 9.91
N SER A 309 0.49 11.25 10.64
CA SER A 309 1.43 10.12 10.69
C SER A 309 1.78 9.61 9.28
N PRO A 310 3.04 9.22 8.99
CA PRO A 310 3.42 8.70 7.68
C PRO A 310 2.55 7.51 7.24
N MET A 311 2.11 6.69 8.20
CA MET A 311 1.24 5.57 7.95
C MET A 311 -0.18 5.98 7.53
N SER A 312 -0.73 7.04 8.14
CA SER A 312 -2.02 7.63 7.75
C SER A 312 -1.97 8.16 6.31
N ARG A 313 -0.92 8.91 5.96
CA ARG A 313 -0.72 9.45 4.61
C ARG A 313 -0.59 8.34 3.57
N TYR A 314 0.20 7.30 3.87
CA TYR A 314 0.34 6.13 3.01
C TYR A 314 -1.00 5.41 2.76
N VAL A 315 -1.80 5.19 3.80
CA VAL A 315 -3.11 4.51 3.68
C VAL A 315 -4.08 5.33 2.85
N ALA A 316 -4.10 6.66 3.01
CA ALA A 316 -4.92 7.53 2.19
C ALA A 316 -4.62 7.35 0.69
N LEU A 317 -3.35 7.52 0.33
CA LEU A 317 -2.87 7.40 -1.05
C LEU A 317 -3.09 6.00 -1.63
N LEU A 318 -2.81 4.96 -0.85
CA LEU A 318 -2.99 3.58 -1.28
C LEU A 318 -4.46 3.27 -1.55
N LEU A 319 -5.37 3.66 -0.65
CA LEU A 319 -6.79 3.35 -0.79
C LEU A 319 -7.42 4.15 -1.92
N GLN A 320 -7.13 5.43 -2.06
CA GLN A 320 -7.65 6.26 -3.16
C GLN A 320 -7.22 5.68 -4.51
N GLY A 321 -5.95 5.30 -4.65
CA GLY A 321 -5.47 4.61 -5.85
C GLY A 321 -6.13 3.24 -6.05
N SER A 322 -6.35 2.47 -4.98
CA SER A 322 -6.98 1.15 -5.08
C SER A 322 -8.45 1.23 -5.52
N PHE A 323 -9.22 2.20 -4.99
CA PHE A 323 -10.58 2.49 -5.46
C PHE A 323 -10.58 2.88 -6.93
N ALA A 324 -9.68 3.78 -7.34
CA ALA A 324 -9.56 4.17 -8.75
C ALA A 324 -9.27 2.97 -9.65
N ALA A 325 -8.34 2.08 -9.27
CA ALA A 325 -8.05 0.88 -10.04
C ALA A 325 -9.24 -0.10 -10.12
N VAL A 326 -10.02 -0.23 -9.05
CA VAL A 326 -11.26 -1.03 -9.07
C VAL A 326 -12.30 -0.41 -10.01
N TYR A 327 -12.45 0.91 -10.02
CA TYR A 327 -13.32 1.60 -10.96
C TYR A 327 -12.84 1.46 -12.42
N VAL A 328 -11.53 1.52 -12.67
CA VAL A 328 -10.97 1.21 -14.01
C VAL A 328 -11.38 -0.19 -14.45
N ALA A 329 -11.23 -1.19 -13.59
CA ALA A 329 -11.62 -2.55 -13.92
C ALA A 329 -13.13 -2.72 -14.11
N LEU A 330 -13.94 -1.98 -13.35
CA LEU A 330 -15.40 -1.98 -13.50
C LEU A 330 -15.80 -1.43 -14.87
N GLY A 331 -15.26 -0.27 -15.26
CA GLY A 331 -15.52 0.34 -16.57
C GLY A 331 -14.95 -0.47 -17.75
N LEU A 332 -13.92 -1.28 -17.52
CA LEU A 332 -13.36 -2.21 -18.52
C LEU A 332 -14.04 -3.60 -18.56
N ASP A 333 -14.98 -3.90 -17.65
CA ASP A 333 -15.59 -5.23 -17.48
C ASP A 333 -14.62 -6.34 -17.00
N ARG A 334 -13.56 -5.97 -16.27
CA ARG A 334 -12.44 -6.86 -15.91
C ARG A 334 -12.31 -7.14 -14.43
N LEU A 335 -13.30 -6.78 -13.63
CA LEU A 335 -13.24 -6.92 -12.18
C LEU A 335 -12.96 -8.37 -11.72
N LYS A 336 -13.43 -9.38 -12.48
CA LYS A 336 -13.17 -10.81 -12.22
C LYS A 336 -11.69 -11.20 -12.28
N GLU A 337 -10.87 -10.45 -13.02
CA GLU A 337 -9.45 -10.75 -13.21
C GLU A 337 -8.57 -10.14 -12.10
N MET A 338 -9.15 -9.28 -11.26
CA MET A 338 -8.47 -8.67 -10.13
C MET A 338 -8.53 -9.51 -8.85
N THR A 339 -9.59 -10.33 -8.70
CA THR A 339 -9.87 -11.17 -7.53
C THR A 339 -9.24 -12.55 -7.65
#